data_AF-A0A318F6W4-F1
#
_entry.id   AF-A0A318F6W4-F1
#
_cell.length_a   1.000
_cell.length_b   1.000
_cell.length_c   1.000
_cell.angle_alpha   90.00
_cell.angle_beta   90.00
_cell.angle_gamma   90.00
#
_symmetry.space_group_name_H-M   'P 1'
#
loop_
_entity.id
_entity.type
_entity.pdbx_description
1 polymer ?
#
loop_
_entity_poly.entity_id
_entity_poly.type
_entity_poly.pdbx_seq_one_letter_code
_entity_poly.pdbx_strand_id
1 'polypeptide(L)'
;MNRQIHTSTPWWAEIESLCHTRQLNTLRPEVLVKACRNVDAPLDKQLQGKLLEHLVNIARGFMNRRVRQDLPNGGRDVIEETIDILLVSILTPSSADGPGFEMAFFAKLRQRMVDRIRVATKAKNREEQESIDPETGATIEMPDWDQLSPEENVIINNLLAKLHHNHRKAFELHRLGYKYSSSDPTQSMAVMLDKTPKTVQSWVEQAHKQILDLLGSSK
;
A
#
# COMPACT_ATOMS: atom_id res chain seq x y z
N MET A 1 -56.75 19.65 6.58
CA MET A 1 -55.83 19.14 5.54
C MET A 1 -54.51 18.78 6.20
N ASN A 2 -54.30 17.48 6.50
CA ASN A 2 -53.02 17.00 7.05
C ASN A 2 -52.03 16.84 5.90
N ARG A 3 -50.94 17.63 5.91
CA ARG A 3 -49.77 17.37 5.07
C ARG A 3 -49.05 16.15 5.65
N GLN A 4 -49.13 15.02 4.96
CA GLN A 4 -48.21 13.92 5.19
C GLN A 4 -46.80 14.40 4.85
N ILE A 5 -45.99 14.62 5.88
CA ILE A 5 -44.55 14.79 5.74
C ILE A 5 -44.01 13.39 5.44
N HIS A 6 -43.73 13.09 4.17
CA HIS A 6 -42.92 11.93 3.82
C HIS A 6 -41.53 12.14 4.39
N THR A 7 -41.26 11.59 5.57
CA THR A 7 -39.90 11.46 6.10
C THR A 7 -39.19 10.41 5.24
N SER A 8 -38.56 10.85 4.14
CA SER A 8 -37.65 10.01 3.38
C SER A 8 -36.59 9.49 4.33
N THR A 9 -36.47 8.16 4.44
CA THR A 9 -35.37 7.54 5.18
C THR A 9 -34.06 8.13 4.65
N PRO A 10 -33.15 8.58 5.54
CA PRO A 10 -31.88 9.10 5.08
C PRO A 10 -31.10 8.01 4.34
N TRP A 11 -30.48 8.35 3.22
CA TRP A 11 -29.78 7.38 2.36
C TRP A 11 -28.65 6.61 3.08
N TRP A 12 -28.11 7.16 4.18
CA TRP A 12 -27.11 6.49 5.01
C TRP A 12 -27.68 5.39 5.93
N ALA A 13 -28.97 5.44 6.27
CA ALA A 13 -29.61 4.41 7.10
C ALA A 13 -29.74 3.07 6.34
N GLU A 14 -29.87 3.12 5.02
CA GLU A 14 -29.82 1.93 4.16
C GLU A 14 -28.43 1.28 4.18
N ILE A 15 -27.37 2.10 4.12
CA ILE A 15 -25.97 1.62 4.18
C ILE A 15 -25.66 1.01 5.54
N GLU A 16 -26.12 1.63 6.63
CA GLU A 16 -25.98 1.10 7.98
C GLU A 16 -26.66 -0.28 8.10
N SER A 17 -27.90 -0.41 7.63
CA SER A 17 -28.63 -1.68 7.60
C SER A 17 -27.88 -2.77 6.82
N LEU A 18 -27.42 -2.44 5.61
CA LEU A 18 -26.66 -3.37 4.75
C LEU A 18 -25.30 -3.78 5.34
N CYS A 19 -24.68 -2.89 6.12
CA CYS A 19 -23.46 -3.22 6.85
C CYS A 19 -23.72 -4.26 7.95
N HIS A 20 -24.82 -4.10 8.70
CA HIS A 20 -25.21 -5.05 9.75
C HIS A 20 -25.59 -6.42 9.18
N THR A 21 -26.23 -6.47 8.00
CA THR A 21 -26.61 -7.72 7.32
C THR A 21 -25.49 -8.33 6.46
N ARG A 22 -24.31 -7.69 6.40
CA ARG A 22 -23.15 -8.09 5.56
C ARG A 22 -23.45 -8.15 4.04
N GLN A 23 -24.39 -7.34 3.58
CA GLN A 23 -24.82 -7.30 2.17
C GLN A 23 -24.20 -6.13 1.39
N LEU A 24 -23.04 -5.63 1.83
CA LEU A 24 -22.34 -4.51 1.19
C LEU A 24 -21.95 -4.78 -0.27
N ASN A 25 -21.81 -6.04 -0.67
CA ASN A 25 -21.53 -6.48 -2.04
C ASN A 25 -22.64 -6.13 -3.05
N THR A 26 -23.84 -5.78 -2.57
CA THR A 26 -24.95 -5.31 -3.42
C THR A 26 -24.82 -3.85 -3.83
N LEU A 27 -24.05 -3.07 -3.06
CA LEU A 27 -23.81 -1.66 -3.35
C LEU A 27 -22.63 -1.49 -4.29
N ARG A 28 -22.75 -0.50 -5.17
CA ARG A 28 -21.62 -0.11 -6.02
C ARG A 28 -20.50 0.49 -5.15
N PRO A 29 -19.23 0.17 -5.41
CA PRO A 29 -18.10 0.72 -4.65
C PRO A 29 -18.10 2.25 -4.58
N GLU A 30 -18.54 2.91 -5.65
CA GLU A 30 -18.71 4.37 -5.75
C GLU A 30 -19.61 4.94 -4.64
N VAL A 31 -20.71 4.22 -4.33
CA VAL A 31 -21.65 4.63 -3.27
C VAL A 31 -21.00 4.49 -1.90
N LEU A 32 -20.21 3.45 -1.70
CA LEU A 32 -19.47 3.24 -0.44
C LEU A 32 -18.37 4.29 -0.25
N VAL A 33 -17.67 4.65 -1.32
CA VAL A 33 -16.70 5.76 -1.30
C VAL A 33 -17.37 7.07 -0.92
N LYS A 34 -18.51 7.39 -1.55
CA LYS A 34 -19.30 8.57 -1.23
C LYS A 34 -19.71 8.58 0.25
N ALA A 35 -20.17 7.44 0.77
CA ALA A 35 -20.53 7.29 2.17
C ALA A 35 -19.36 7.55 3.10
N CYS A 36 -18.17 7.03 2.78
CA CYS A 36 -16.99 7.25 3.61
C CYS A 36 -16.47 8.69 3.56
N ARG A 37 -16.64 9.39 2.43
CA ARG A 37 -16.16 10.77 2.20
C ARG A 37 -17.11 11.85 2.71
N ASN A 38 -18.38 11.53 2.94
CA ASN A 38 -19.37 12.54 3.31
C ASN A 38 -19.17 12.99 4.76
N VAL A 39 -18.70 14.22 4.93
CA VAL A 39 -18.42 14.85 6.24
C VAL A 39 -19.71 15.22 6.97
N ASP A 40 -20.81 15.42 6.24
CA ASP A 40 -22.10 15.86 6.80
C ASP A 40 -22.99 14.69 7.25
N ALA A 41 -22.58 13.45 6.95
CA ALA A 41 -23.25 12.25 7.43
C ALA A 41 -22.56 11.76 8.72
N PRO A 42 -23.30 11.54 9.83
CA PRO A 42 -22.73 11.01 11.06
C PRO A 42 -22.50 9.50 10.91
N LEU A 43 -21.57 9.10 10.06
CA LEU A 43 -21.09 7.72 10.07
C LEU A 43 -20.22 7.53 11.32
N ASP A 44 -20.63 6.61 12.17
CA ASP A 44 -19.76 6.11 13.23
C ASP A 44 -18.43 5.61 12.62
N LYS A 45 -17.32 5.87 13.32
CA LYS A 45 -15.98 5.43 12.93
C LYS A 45 -15.92 3.92 12.72
N GLN A 46 -16.68 3.14 13.49
CA GLN A 46 -16.74 1.70 13.32
C GLN A 46 -17.39 1.32 11.98
N LEU A 47 -18.49 1.99 11.61
CA LEU A 47 -19.15 1.78 10.32
C LEU A 47 -18.23 2.20 9.17
N GLN A 48 -17.58 3.36 9.26
CA GLN A 48 -16.60 3.82 8.28
C GLN A 48 -15.46 2.81 8.10
N GLY A 49 -14.93 2.25 9.20
CA GLY A 49 -13.91 1.20 9.16
C GLY A 49 -14.36 -0.05 8.39
N LYS A 50 -15.58 -0.54 8.63
CA LYS A 50 -16.14 -1.69 7.90
C LYS A 50 -16.32 -1.42 6.40
N LEU A 51 -16.75 -0.20 6.04
CA LEU A 51 -16.88 0.19 4.64
C LEU A 51 -15.52 0.25 3.95
N LEU A 52 -14.52 0.83 4.59
CA LEU A 52 -13.15 0.89 4.08
C LEU A 52 -12.56 -0.52 3.91
N GLU A 53 -12.72 -1.40 4.90
CA GLU A 53 -12.27 -2.80 4.79
C GLU A 53 -12.91 -3.51 3.59
N HIS A 54 -14.21 -3.31 3.38
CA HIS A 54 -14.91 -3.87 2.23
C HIS A 54 -14.35 -3.34 0.89
N LEU A 55 -14.12 -2.02 0.79
CA LEU A 55 -13.52 -1.39 -0.39
C LEU A 55 -12.10 -1.89 -0.66
N VAL A 56 -11.28 -2.08 0.39
CA VAL A 56 -9.93 -2.66 0.29
C VAL A 56 -9.99 -4.08 -0.26
N ASN A 57 -10.93 -4.90 0.23
CA ASN A 57 -11.09 -6.28 -0.25
C ASN A 57 -11.51 -6.33 -1.73
N ILE A 58 -12.42 -5.44 -2.15
CA ILE A 58 -12.78 -5.29 -3.57
C ILE A 58 -11.56 -4.88 -4.40
N ALA A 59 -10.81 -3.87 -3.94
CA ALA A 59 -9.64 -3.35 -4.64
C ALA A 59 -8.53 -4.40 -4.79
N ARG A 60 -8.20 -5.10 -3.70
CA ARG A 60 -7.20 -6.18 -3.69
C ARG A 60 -7.62 -7.31 -4.63
N GLY A 61 -8.88 -7.75 -4.58
CA GLY A 61 -9.41 -8.76 -5.50
C GLY A 61 -9.36 -8.35 -6.97
N PHE A 62 -9.65 -7.07 -7.27
CA PHE A 62 -9.55 -6.51 -8.61
C PHE A 62 -8.10 -6.50 -9.14
N MET A 63 -7.14 -6.11 -8.29
CA MET A 63 -5.74 -5.95 -8.68
C MET A 63 -4.94 -7.25 -8.70
N ASN A 64 -5.21 -8.19 -7.79
CA ASN A 64 -4.56 -9.52 -7.78
C ASN A 64 -4.67 -10.25 -9.12
N ARG A 65 -5.75 -10.01 -9.88
CA ARG A 65 -5.98 -10.62 -11.20
C ARG A 65 -5.30 -9.90 -12.36
N ARG A 66 -4.72 -8.72 -12.11
CA ARG A 66 -4.27 -7.77 -13.16
C ARG A 66 -2.81 -7.37 -13.01
N VAL A 67 -2.29 -7.40 -11.79
CA VAL A 67 -0.88 -7.13 -11.52
C VAL A 67 -0.08 -8.38 -11.88
N ARG A 68 0.89 -8.20 -12.77
CA ARG A 68 1.79 -9.27 -13.18
C ARG A 68 2.74 -9.63 -12.05
N GLN A 69 3.11 -10.90 -11.98
CA GLN A 69 3.93 -11.46 -10.90
C GLN A 69 5.44 -11.29 -11.11
N ASP A 70 5.89 -10.78 -12.26
CA ASP A 70 7.31 -10.53 -12.57
C ASP A 70 7.82 -9.15 -12.11
N LEU A 71 6.95 -8.39 -11.45
CA LEU A 71 7.30 -7.17 -10.73
C LEU A 71 7.97 -7.54 -9.40
N PRO A 72 8.75 -6.62 -8.79
CA PRO A 72 9.31 -6.84 -7.45
C PRO A 72 8.26 -7.37 -6.48
N ASN A 73 8.64 -8.40 -5.71
CA ASN A 73 7.79 -9.02 -4.70
C ASN A 73 6.41 -9.49 -5.24
N GLY A 74 6.41 -10.09 -6.43
CA GLY A 74 5.20 -10.62 -7.08
C GLY A 74 4.18 -9.53 -7.44
N GLY A 75 4.59 -8.27 -7.48
CA GLY A 75 3.70 -7.12 -7.65
C GLY A 75 2.83 -6.81 -6.43
N ARG A 76 3.06 -7.45 -5.29
CA ARG A 76 2.30 -7.20 -4.06
C ARG A 76 2.44 -5.75 -3.58
N ASP A 77 3.62 -5.15 -3.73
CA ASP A 77 3.84 -3.76 -3.31
C ASP A 77 3.05 -2.77 -4.17
N VAL A 78 2.92 -3.02 -5.47
CA VAL A 78 2.05 -2.23 -6.36
C VAL A 78 0.61 -2.24 -5.88
N ILE A 79 0.13 -3.41 -5.44
CA ILE A 79 -1.24 -3.59 -4.94
C ILE A 79 -1.44 -2.81 -3.65
N GLU A 80 -0.56 -3.00 -2.66
CA GLU A 80 -0.71 -2.36 -1.34
C GLU A 80 -0.50 -0.84 -1.43
N GLU A 81 0.43 -0.33 -2.25
CA GLU A 81 0.57 1.12 -2.48
C GLU A 81 -0.65 1.73 -3.15
N THR A 82 -1.28 1.00 -4.06
CA THR A 82 -2.51 1.48 -4.71
C THR A 82 -3.67 1.50 -3.70
N ILE A 83 -3.72 0.53 -2.78
CA ILE A 83 -4.67 0.51 -1.66
C ILE A 83 -4.43 1.68 -0.72
N ASP A 84 -3.17 2.02 -0.41
CA ASP A 84 -2.86 3.18 0.44
C ASP A 84 -3.34 4.49 -0.21
N ILE A 85 -3.12 4.67 -1.52
CA ILE A 85 -3.66 5.82 -2.27
C ILE A 85 -5.18 5.86 -2.17
N LEU A 86 -5.86 4.72 -2.31
CA LEU A 86 -7.31 4.63 -2.16
C LEU A 86 -7.76 5.08 -0.77
N LEU A 87 -7.16 4.52 0.29
CA LEU A 87 -7.53 4.82 1.67
C LEU A 87 -7.31 6.30 2.01
N VAL A 88 -6.13 6.84 1.70
CA VAL A 88 -5.81 8.25 1.91
C VAL A 88 -6.79 9.14 1.15
N SER A 89 -7.15 8.76 -0.08
CA SER A 89 -8.07 9.54 -0.91
C SER A 89 -9.50 9.53 -0.41
N ILE A 90 -9.94 8.45 0.24
CA ILE A 90 -11.26 8.38 0.87
C ILE A 90 -11.27 9.16 2.19
N LEU A 91 -10.25 8.98 3.03
CA LEU A 91 -10.20 9.57 4.36
C LEU A 91 -9.81 11.06 4.38
N THR A 92 -9.24 11.57 3.30
CA THR A 92 -8.84 12.98 3.18
C THR A 92 -9.84 13.71 2.28
N PRO A 93 -10.71 14.58 2.83
CA PRO A 93 -11.73 15.27 2.05
C PRO A 93 -11.14 16.07 0.88
N SER A 94 -9.98 16.70 1.09
CA SER A 94 -9.25 17.51 0.10
C SER A 94 -8.44 16.70 -0.93
N SER A 95 -8.40 15.37 -0.84
CA SER A 95 -7.67 14.57 -1.84
C SER A 95 -8.26 14.74 -3.24
N ALA A 96 -7.40 15.07 -4.20
CA ALA A 96 -7.76 15.22 -5.61
C ALA A 96 -8.30 13.91 -6.24
N ASP A 97 -7.91 12.76 -5.70
CA ASP A 97 -8.35 11.47 -6.21
C ASP A 97 -9.69 11.01 -5.66
N GLY A 98 -10.11 11.57 -4.53
CA GLY A 98 -11.35 11.21 -3.85
C GLY A 98 -12.59 11.29 -4.76
N PRO A 99 -12.84 12.43 -5.44
CA PRO A 99 -13.94 12.54 -6.41
C PRO A 99 -13.82 11.52 -7.55
N GLY A 100 -12.61 11.20 -7.99
CA GLY A 100 -12.39 10.19 -9.03
C GLY A 100 -12.82 8.78 -8.60
N PHE A 101 -12.55 8.41 -7.34
CA PHE A 101 -13.01 7.14 -6.76
C PHE A 101 -14.53 7.13 -6.52
N GLU A 102 -15.13 8.28 -6.22
CA GLU A 102 -16.59 8.42 -6.10
C GLU A 102 -17.30 8.28 -7.46
N MET A 103 -16.69 8.74 -8.56
CA MET A 103 -17.32 8.70 -9.88
C MET A 103 -17.09 7.39 -10.64
N ALA A 104 -15.88 6.83 -10.55
CA ALA A 104 -15.49 5.67 -11.37
C ALA A 104 -14.41 4.84 -10.65
N PHE A 105 -14.83 4.08 -9.63
CA PHE A 105 -13.95 3.39 -8.70
C PHE A 105 -12.91 2.52 -9.41
N PHE A 106 -13.35 1.61 -10.28
CA PHE A 106 -12.44 0.68 -10.96
C PHE A 106 -11.55 1.36 -12.00
N ALA A 107 -12.04 2.41 -12.68
CA ALA A 107 -11.24 3.15 -13.64
C ALA A 107 -10.11 3.92 -12.92
N LYS A 108 -10.44 4.56 -11.80
CA LYS A 108 -9.47 5.28 -10.97
C LYS A 108 -8.46 4.34 -10.31
N LEU A 109 -8.93 3.19 -9.82
CA LEU A 109 -8.06 2.15 -9.26
C LEU A 109 -7.09 1.61 -10.31
N ARG A 110 -7.58 1.33 -11.52
CA ARG A 110 -6.72 0.93 -12.64
C ARG A 110 -5.69 1.99 -12.99
N GLN A 111 -6.09 3.26 -13.04
CA GLN A 111 -5.18 4.37 -13.31
C GLN A 111 -4.03 4.38 -12.28
N ARG A 112 -4.35 4.36 -10.98
CA ARG A 112 -3.34 4.39 -9.91
C ARG A 112 -2.47 3.14 -9.88
N MET A 113 -3.05 1.97 -10.12
CA MET A 113 -2.30 0.73 -10.30
C MET A 113 -1.28 0.84 -11.44
N VAL A 114 -1.67 1.36 -12.61
CA VAL A 114 -0.75 1.57 -13.75
C VAL A 114 0.35 2.56 -13.40
N ASP A 115 0.03 3.65 -12.70
CA ASP A 115 1.04 4.61 -12.22
C ASP A 115 2.07 3.92 -11.31
N ARG A 116 1.62 3.05 -10.39
CA ARG A 116 2.51 2.28 -9.49
C ARG A 116 3.35 1.25 -10.23
N ILE A 117 2.78 0.54 -11.21
CA ILE A 117 3.54 -0.38 -12.07
C ILE A 117 4.67 0.37 -12.77
N ARG A 118 4.39 1.56 -13.34
CA ARG A 118 5.41 2.38 -14.02
C ARG A 118 6.55 2.78 -13.07
N VAL A 119 6.22 3.16 -11.84
CA VAL A 119 7.22 3.48 -10.81
C VAL A 119 8.06 2.26 -10.47
N ALA A 120 7.43 1.10 -10.23
CA ALA A 120 8.13 -0.14 -9.92
C ALA A 120 9.05 -0.60 -11.07
N THR A 121 8.59 -0.51 -12.32
CA THR A 121 9.43 -0.83 -13.50
C THR A 121 10.61 0.13 -13.63
N LYS A 122 10.40 1.43 -13.35
CA LYS A 122 11.48 2.42 -13.39
C LYS A 122 12.51 2.18 -12.28
N ALA A 123 12.07 1.76 -11.09
CA ALA A 123 12.97 1.38 -9.99
C ALA A 123 13.80 0.16 -10.38
N LYS A 124 13.15 -0.91 -10.87
CA LYS A 124 13.82 -2.11 -11.38
C LYS A 124 14.92 -1.79 -12.42
N ASN A 125 14.65 -0.85 -13.33
CA ASN A 125 15.62 -0.46 -14.36
C ASN A 125 16.75 0.46 -13.85
N ARG A 126 16.66 0.97 -12.62
CA ARG A 126 17.70 1.79 -11.96
C ARG A 126 18.60 0.98 -11.01
N GLU A 127 18.30 -0.30 -10.79
CA GLU A 127 18.97 -1.18 -9.82
C GLU A 127 20.40 -1.63 -10.22
N GLU A 128 21.02 -1.03 -11.24
CA GLU A 128 22.46 -1.19 -11.52
C GLU A 128 23.31 -0.15 -10.74
N GLN A 129 23.29 -0.18 -9.40
CA GLN A 129 24.21 0.62 -8.58
C GLN A 129 24.92 -0.24 -7.53
N GLU A 130 26.23 -0.07 -7.44
CA GLU A 130 27.11 -0.74 -6.48
C GLU A 130 26.79 -0.27 -5.04
N SER A 131 26.63 -1.22 -4.12
CA SER A 131 26.40 -0.94 -2.70
C SER A 131 27.69 -0.48 -2.01
N ILE A 132 27.60 0.60 -1.22
CA ILE A 132 28.75 1.20 -0.51
C ILE A 132 28.51 1.16 1.00
N ASP A 133 29.53 0.75 1.76
CA ASP A 133 29.54 0.74 3.21
C ASP A 133 29.48 2.18 3.77
N PRO A 134 28.49 2.52 4.62
CA PRO A 134 28.34 3.86 5.16
C PRO A 134 29.41 4.26 6.18
N GLU A 135 30.14 3.31 6.77
CA GLU A 135 31.14 3.51 7.83
C GLU A 135 32.57 3.51 7.26
N THR A 136 32.86 2.65 6.28
CA THR A 136 34.20 2.53 5.68
C THR A 136 34.32 3.20 4.30
N GLY A 137 33.20 3.51 3.64
CA GLY A 137 33.19 4.04 2.27
C GLY A 137 33.67 3.03 1.22
N ALA A 138 33.94 1.79 1.61
CA ALA A 138 34.32 0.72 0.72
C ALA A 138 33.10 0.19 -0.05
N THR A 139 33.30 -0.23 -1.29
CA THR A 139 32.29 -1.00 -2.01
C THR A 139 32.06 -2.29 -1.22
N ILE A 140 30.83 -2.50 -0.74
CA ILE A 140 30.43 -3.79 -0.20
C ILE A 140 30.29 -4.68 -1.41
N GLU A 141 31.18 -5.67 -1.58
CA GLU A 141 30.87 -6.81 -2.43
C GLU A 141 29.56 -7.40 -1.90
N MET A 142 28.48 -7.18 -2.65
CA MET A 142 27.22 -7.85 -2.36
C MET A 142 27.53 -9.36 -2.30
N PRO A 143 26.99 -10.08 -1.31
CA PRO A 143 26.94 -11.53 -1.41
C PRO A 143 26.45 -11.89 -2.81
N ASP A 144 27.15 -12.79 -3.51
CA ASP A 144 26.77 -13.20 -4.85
C ASP A 144 25.42 -13.94 -4.77
N TRP A 145 24.33 -13.19 -4.84
CA TRP A 145 22.98 -13.70 -4.61
C TRP A 145 22.51 -14.60 -5.76
N ASP A 146 23.21 -14.58 -6.91
CA ASP A 146 23.04 -15.57 -7.98
C ASP A 146 23.56 -16.96 -7.57
N GLN A 147 24.31 -17.06 -6.47
CA GLN A 147 24.70 -18.33 -5.85
C GLN A 147 23.72 -18.82 -4.78
N LEU A 148 22.67 -18.05 -4.46
CA LEU A 148 21.62 -18.57 -3.58
C LEU A 148 20.92 -19.74 -4.23
N SER A 149 20.73 -20.80 -3.46
CA SER A 149 19.91 -21.92 -3.92
C SER A 149 18.46 -21.42 -4.17
N PRO A 150 17.71 -22.08 -5.08
CA PRO A 150 16.29 -21.81 -5.24
C PRO A 150 15.50 -21.89 -3.92
N GLU A 151 15.94 -22.74 -2.99
CA GLU A 151 15.33 -22.93 -1.67
C GLU A 151 15.59 -21.72 -0.77
N GLU A 152 16.82 -21.20 -0.76
CA GLU A 152 17.20 -20.00 0.00
C GLU A 152 16.47 -18.76 -0.52
N ASN A 153 16.34 -18.62 -1.84
CA ASN A 153 15.55 -17.57 -2.46
C ASN A 153 14.06 -17.64 -2.04
N VAL A 154 13.49 -18.85 -1.97
CA VAL A 154 12.12 -19.04 -1.49
C VAL A 154 11.99 -18.67 0.00
N ILE A 155 12.97 -19.04 0.83
CA ILE A 155 12.99 -18.68 2.26
C ILE A 155 13.05 -17.16 2.44
N ILE A 156 13.95 -16.47 1.73
CA ILE A 156 14.11 -15.01 1.78
C ILE A 156 12.82 -14.33 1.32
N ASN A 157 12.26 -14.73 0.19
CA ASN A 157 11.01 -14.16 -0.32
C ASN A 157 9.85 -14.38 0.66
N ASN A 158 9.76 -15.55 1.29
CA ASN A 158 8.74 -15.82 2.30
C ASN A 158 8.93 -14.99 3.59
N LEU A 159 10.18 -14.72 3.97
CA LEU A 159 10.52 -13.86 5.11
C LEU A 159 10.15 -12.40 4.83
N LEU A 160 10.59 -11.87 3.69
CA LEU A 160 10.26 -10.51 3.25
C LEU A 160 8.75 -10.35 3.05
N ALA A 161 8.06 -11.40 2.58
CA ALA A 161 6.60 -11.40 2.42
C ALA A 161 5.81 -11.11 3.70
N LYS A 162 6.38 -11.40 4.88
CA LYS A 162 5.77 -11.16 6.20
C LYS A 162 5.97 -9.74 6.72
N LEU A 163 6.92 -8.99 6.17
CA LEU A 163 7.18 -7.61 6.58
C LEU A 163 6.09 -6.67 6.09
N HIS A 164 5.86 -5.58 6.84
CA HIS A 164 5.04 -4.47 6.35
C HIS A 164 5.67 -3.89 5.06
N HIS A 165 4.85 -3.51 4.07
CA HIS A 165 5.34 -3.12 2.74
C HIS A 165 6.37 -1.97 2.80
N ASN A 166 6.12 -0.95 3.62
CA ASN A 166 7.05 0.17 3.83
C ASN A 166 8.40 -0.28 4.41
N HIS A 167 8.39 -1.24 5.33
CA HIS A 167 9.60 -1.76 5.95
C HIS A 167 10.40 -2.61 4.97
N ARG A 168 9.71 -3.41 4.16
CA ARG A 168 10.29 -4.21 3.08
C ARG A 168 10.97 -3.34 2.04
N LYS A 169 10.28 -2.33 1.52
CA LYS A 169 10.84 -1.38 0.55
C LYS A 169 12.04 -0.62 1.10
N ALA A 170 11.95 -0.13 2.34
CA ALA A 170 13.08 0.51 2.99
C ALA A 170 14.24 -0.48 3.14
N PHE A 171 13.98 -1.71 3.53
CA PHE A 171 15.01 -2.73 3.66
C PHE A 171 15.67 -3.10 2.31
N GLU A 172 14.90 -3.25 1.25
CA GLU A 172 15.41 -3.53 -0.09
C GLU A 172 16.26 -2.37 -0.62
N LEU A 173 15.80 -1.13 -0.50
CA LEU A 173 16.57 0.05 -0.89
C LEU A 173 17.86 0.18 -0.06
N HIS A 174 17.81 -0.11 1.24
CA HIS A 174 19.01 -0.14 2.07
C HIS A 174 19.99 -1.23 1.60
N ARG A 175 19.48 -2.43 1.29
CA ARG A 175 20.30 -3.55 0.80
C ARG A 175 21.02 -3.19 -0.51
N LEU A 176 20.40 -2.35 -1.34
CA LEU A 176 20.96 -1.83 -2.58
C LEU A 176 21.93 -0.65 -2.36
N GLY A 177 22.27 -0.30 -1.12
CA GLY A 177 23.25 0.76 -0.80
C GLY A 177 22.70 2.19 -0.84
N TYR A 178 21.38 2.39 -0.97
CA TYR A 178 20.80 3.73 -0.90
C TYR A 178 20.93 4.32 0.50
N LYS A 179 21.16 5.64 0.58
CA LYS A 179 21.38 6.34 1.85
C LYS A 179 20.06 6.82 2.45
N TYR A 180 20.01 6.90 3.77
CA TYR A 180 18.89 7.49 4.49
C TYR A 180 18.74 9.01 4.26
N SER A 181 19.74 9.69 3.69
CA SER A 181 19.79 11.15 3.59
C SER A 181 18.62 11.71 2.80
N SER A 182 18.33 13.01 2.90
CA SER A 182 17.37 13.73 2.05
C SER A 182 18.05 14.67 1.04
N SER A 183 19.39 14.61 0.96
CA SER A 183 20.21 15.59 0.25
C SER A 183 20.41 15.28 -1.23
N ASP A 184 20.34 14.00 -1.63
CA ASP A 184 20.49 13.57 -3.02
C ASP A 184 19.25 12.79 -3.48
N PRO A 185 18.38 13.37 -4.32
CA PRO A 185 17.17 12.71 -4.82
C PRO A 185 17.40 11.38 -5.55
N THR A 186 18.62 11.14 -6.04
CA THR A 186 18.95 9.96 -6.83
C THR A 186 19.53 8.82 -6.01
N GLN A 187 20.08 9.11 -4.83
CA GLN A 187 20.66 8.11 -3.90
C GLN A 187 19.95 8.08 -2.53
N SER A 188 18.88 8.84 -2.37
CA SER A 188 18.12 8.99 -1.13
C SER A 188 16.91 8.08 -1.06
N MET A 189 16.91 7.19 -0.07
CA MET A 189 15.71 6.42 0.28
C MET A 189 14.57 7.31 0.79
N ALA A 190 14.89 8.38 1.52
CA ALA A 190 13.92 9.33 2.06
C ALA A 190 13.11 10.01 0.94
N VAL A 191 13.79 10.40 -0.14
CA VAL A 191 13.16 10.98 -1.33
C VAL A 191 12.40 9.91 -2.11
N MET A 192 12.96 8.71 -2.28
CA MET A 192 12.30 7.61 -3.01
C MET A 192 11.02 7.11 -2.33
N LEU A 193 10.98 7.13 -1.00
CA LEU A 193 9.83 6.66 -0.21
C LEU A 193 8.90 7.81 0.22
N ASP A 194 9.23 9.05 -0.10
CA ASP A 194 8.49 10.26 0.33
C ASP A 194 8.27 10.29 1.85
N LYS A 195 9.37 10.12 2.59
CA LYS A 195 9.40 10.10 4.06
C LYS A 195 10.65 10.79 4.60
N THR A 196 10.64 11.08 5.89
CA THR A 196 11.83 11.62 6.54
C THR A 196 12.93 10.55 6.65
N PRO A 197 14.23 10.93 6.59
CA PRO A 197 15.36 10.03 6.85
C PRO A 197 15.17 9.16 8.09
N LYS A 198 14.71 9.76 9.19
CA LYS A 198 14.48 9.10 10.47
C LYS A 198 13.37 8.04 10.40
N THR A 199 12.29 8.32 9.67
CA THR A 199 11.21 7.35 9.46
C THR A 199 11.71 6.16 8.65
N VAL A 200 12.46 6.41 7.58
CA VAL A 200 13.01 5.35 6.74
C VAL A 200 14.03 4.50 7.50
N GLN A 201 14.89 5.12 8.30
CA GLN A 201 15.81 4.41 9.18
C GLN A 201 15.06 3.51 10.15
N SER A 202 14.03 4.04 10.84
CA SER A 202 13.19 3.23 11.73
C SER A 202 12.51 2.07 11.01
N TRP A 203 12.13 2.23 9.74
CA TRP A 203 11.55 1.16 8.93
C TRP A 203 12.55 0.06 8.61
N VAL A 204 13.80 0.41 8.28
CA VAL A 204 14.88 -0.58 8.07
C VAL A 204 15.21 -1.32 9.36
N GLU A 205 15.34 -0.61 10.47
CA GLU A 205 15.62 -1.22 11.78
C GLU A 205 14.51 -2.18 12.20
N GLN A 206 13.24 -1.81 11.98
CA GLN A 206 12.11 -2.70 12.24
C GLN A 206 12.07 -3.90 11.30
N ALA A 207 12.44 -3.74 10.02
CA ALA A 207 12.57 -4.85 9.08
C ALA A 207 13.65 -5.84 9.54
N HIS A 208 14.84 -5.35 9.91
CA HIS A 208 15.93 -6.18 10.45
C HIS A 208 15.48 -6.96 11.68
N LYS A 209 14.84 -6.29 12.64
CA LYS A 209 14.36 -6.93 13.86
C LYS A 209 13.35 -8.04 13.54
N GLN A 210 12.39 -7.78 12.66
CA GLN A 210 11.38 -8.77 12.26
C GLN A 210 12.00 -9.96 11.51
N ILE A 211 13.00 -9.74 10.67
CA ILE A 211 13.75 -10.80 9.98
C ILE A 211 14.49 -11.67 11.01
N LEU A 212 15.19 -11.06 11.96
CA LEU A 212 15.92 -11.77 13.02
C LEU A 212 14.99 -12.58 13.92
N ASP A 213 13.86 -12.00 14.34
CA ASP A 213 12.85 -12.70 15.13
C ASP A 213 12.28 -13.91 14.38
N LEU A 214 12.02 -13.78 13.08
CA LEU A 214 11.52 -14.87 12.23
C LEU A 214 12.56 -15.98 12.01
N LEU A 215 13.84 -15.64 11.90
CA LEU A 215 14.94 -16.62 11.80
C LEU A 215 15.19 -17.32 13.15
N GLY A 216 15.09 -16.59 14.26
CA GLY A 216 15.21 -17.14 15.62
C GLY A 216 14.02 -18.02 16.02
N SER A 217 12.83 -17.74 15.48
CA SER A 217 11.62 -18.54 15.68
C SER A 217 11.54 -19.78 14.78
N SER A 218 12.49 -19.95 13.85
CA SER A 218 12.58 -21.10 12.94
C SER A 218 13.52 -22.21 13.45
N LYS A 219 13.89 -22.18 14.74
CA LYS A 219 14.64 -23.25 15.42
C LYS A 219 13.72 -24.21 16.17
#